data_AF-A0A5E4IJD8-F1
#
_entry.id   AF-A0A5E4IJD8-F1
#
_cell.length_a   1.000
_cell.length_b   1.000
_cell.length_c   1.000
_cell.angle_alpha   90.00
_cell.angle_beta   90.00
_cell.angle_gamma   90.00
#
_symmetry.space_group_name_H-M   'P 1'
#
loop_
_entity.id
_entity.type
_entity.pdbx_description
1 polymer ?
#
loop_
_entity_poly.entity_id
_entity_poly.type
_entity_poly.pdbx_seq_one_letter_code
_entity_poly.pdbx_strand_id
1 'polypeptide(L)'
;MRWNRLVGALILITLAALAMTAVQATEEPAELKNDTVEIQDIVQNEHVLDGKMVVVEGKIDEECGSGCWFIVNDDTARLYVNIRPNNFVIPQKRGSNVKVYGKVTTSA
;
A
#
# COMPACT_ATOMS: atom_id res chain seq x y z
N MET A 1 6.47 -47.24 -28.59
CA MET A 1 7.52 -46.31 -28.06
C MET A 1 7.16 -44.81 -28.15
N ARG A 2 6.28 -44.36 -29.07
CA ARG A 2 5.91 -42.92 -29.22
C ARG A 2 4.93 -42.40 -28.15
N TRP A 3 4.11 -43.27 -27.55
CA TRP A 3 3.08 -42.89 -26.57
C TRP A 3 3.66 -42.44 -25.21
N ASN A 4 4.65 -43.15 -24.66
CA ASN A 4 5.31 -42.74 -23.40
C ASN A 4 6.06 -41.40 -23.52
N ARG A 5 6.55 -41.06 -24.73
CA ARG A 5 7.17 -39.76 -25.01
C ARG A 5 6.16 -38.62 -25.02
N LEU A 6 4.95 -38.87 -25.53
CA LEU A 6 3.86 -37.89 -25.55
C LEU A 6 3.29 -37.66 -24.14
N VAL A 7 3.10 -38.72 -23.35
CA VAL A 7 2.63 -38.61 -21.95
C VAL A 7 3.66 -37.88 -21.08
N GLY A 8 4.95 -38.17 -21.23
CA GLY A 8 6.01 -37.47 -20.50
C GLY A 8 6.10 -35.98 -20.85
N ALA A 9 5.91 -35.62 -22.12
CA ALA A 9 5.89 -34.22 -22.55
C ALA A 9 4.66 -33.47 -22.01
N LEU A 10 3.48 -34.11 -22.01
CA LEU A 10 2.25 -33.54 -21.43
C LEU A 10 2.36 -33.29 -19.92
N ILE A 11 2.99 -34.20 -19.18
CA ILE A 11 3.23 -34.05 -17.74
C ILE A 11 4.22 -32.91 -17.45
N LEU A 12 5.27 -32.75 -18.26
CA LEU A 12 6.22 -31.66 -18.10
C LEU A 12 5.59 -30.29 -18.45
N ILE A 13 4.72 -30.24 -19.45
CA ILE A 13 4.00 -29.00 -19.82
C ILE A 13 3.00 -28.61 -18.73
N THR A 14 2.28 -29.56 -18.13
CA THR A 14 1.36 -29.26 -17.02
C THR A 14 2.11 -28.83 -15.76
N LEU A 15 3.25 -29.45 -15.44
CA LEU A 15 4.12 -29.02 -14.32
C LEU A 15 4.68 -27.61 -14.52
N ALA A 16 5.10 -27.27 -15.75
CA ALA A 16 5.57 -25.91 -16.06
C ALA A 16 4.44 -24.87 -15.97
N ALA A 17 3.22 -25.22 -16.39
CA ALA A 17 2.05 -24.35 -16.30
C ALA A 17 1.63 -24.07 -14.85
N LEU A 18 1.74 -25.05 -13.93
CA LEU A 18 1.44 -24.85 -12.51
C LEU A 18 2.47 -23.94 -11.80
N ALA A 19 3.71 -23.86 -12.27
CA ALA A 19 4.72 -22.98 -11.68
C ALA A 19 4.48 -21.50 -12.01
N MET A 20 3.80 -21.19 -13.11
CA MET A 20 3.58 -19.81 -13.57
C MET A 20 2.45 -19.09 -12.83
N THR A 21 1.51 -19.80 -12.20
CA THR A 21 0.39 -19.17 -11.48
C THR A 21 0.74 -18.71 -10.06
N ALA A 22 1.86 -19.19 -9.49
CA ALA A 22 2.34 -18.74 -8.18
C ALA A 22 3.10 -17.40 -8.21
N VAL A 23 3.55 -16.97 -9.40
CA VAL A 23 4.26 -15.70 -9.64
C VAL A 23 3.27 -14.59 -10.03
N GLN A 24 2.02 -14.69 -9.60
CA GLN A 24 1.12 -13.54 -9.51
C GLN A 24 1.00 -13.10 -8.05
N ALA A 25 2.13 -13.13 -7.33
CA ALA A 25 2.28 -12.40 -6.09
C ALA A 25 2.08 -10.91 -6.42
N THR A 26 0.86 -10.44 -6.14
CA THR A 26 0.43 -9.03 -6.05
C THR A 26 1.64 -8.10 -5.89
N GLU A 27 2.09 -7.56 -7.01
CA GLU A 27 3.21 -6.63 -7.03
C GLU A 27 2.73 -5.36 -6.32
N GLU A 28 3.42 -4.93 -5.25
CA GLU A 28 3.10 -3.65 -4.61
C GLU A 28 3.19 -2.54 -5.68
N PRO A 29 2.21 -1.62 -5.73
CA PRO A 29 2.25 -0.44 -6.59
C PRO A 29 3.62 0.24 -6.53
N ALA A 30 4.16 0.62 -7.69
CA ALA A 30 5.50 1.20 -7.78
C ALA A 30 5.69 2.42 -6.87
N GLU A 31 4.62 3.19 -6.64
CA GLU A 31 4.62 4.39 -5.80
C GLU A 31 4.83 4.09 -4.31
N LEU A 32 4.46 2.89 -3.85
CA LEU A 32 4.63 2.42 -2.47
C LEU A 32 6.02 1.83 -2.21
N LYS A 33 6.85 1.69 -3.25
CA LYS A 33 8.23 1.20 -3.15
C LYS A 33 9.23 2.29 -2.75
N ASN A 34 8.78 3.54 -2.66
CA ASN A 34 9.60 4.64 -2.17
C ASN A 34 9.92 4.45 -0.68
N ASP A 35 10.99 5.11 -0.22
CA ASP A 35 11.38 5.10 1.18
C ASP A 35 10.25 5.66 2.07
N THR A 36 9.91 4.90 3.10
CA THR A 36 8.95 5.31 4.12
C THR A 36 9.55 6.43 4.97
N VAL A 37 8.78 7.50 5.15
CA VAL A 37 9.14 8.67 5.96
C VAL A 37 8.43 8.58 7.30
N GLU A 38 9.13 8.94 8.38
CA GLU A 38 8.56 9.05 9.73
C GLU A 38 7.63 10.28 9.81
N ILE A 39 6.48 10.15 10.47
CA ILE A 39 5.50 11.23 10.55
C ILE A 39 6.08 12.43 11.31
N GLN A 40 6.89 12.18 12.36
CA GLN A 40 7.54 13.24 13.12
C GLN A 40 8.46 14.10 12.24
N ASP A 41 9.14 13.51 11.26
CA ASP A 41 9.97 14.25 10.30
C ASP A 41 9.13 15.15 9.40
N ILE A 42 7.93 14.71 9.01
CA ILE A 42 6.99 15.53 8.24
C ILE A 42 6.54 16.74 9.06
N VAL A 43 6.21 16.54 10.32
CA VAL A 43 5.79 17.62 11.23
C VAL A 43 6.92 18.62 11.46
N GLN A 44 8.16 18.17 11.63
CA GLN A 44 9.31 19.08 11.87
C GLN A 44 9.77 19.81 10.60
N ASN A 45 9.57 19.20 9.43
CA ASN A 45 10.05 19.71 8.15
C ASN A 45 8.90 20.08 7.19
N GLU A 46 7.76 20.51 7.74
CA GLU A 46 6.53 20.77 6.98
C GLU A 46 6.77 21.69 5.78
N HIS A 47 7.55 22.77 5.98
CA HIS A 47 7.88 23.75 4.94
C HIS A 47 8.73 23.18 3.79
N VAL A 48 9.50 22.12 4.04
CA VAL A 48 10.34 21.45 3.04
C VAL A 48 9.56 20.35 2.32
N LEU A 49 8.60 19.74 3.00
CA LEU A 49 7.84 18.60 2.48
C LEU A 49 6.49 18.98 1.89
N ASP A 50 5.99 20.19 2.13
CA ASP A 50 4.76 20.70 1.51
C ASP A 50 4.80 20.52 -0.02
N GLY A 51 3.74 19.91 -0.56
CA GLY A 51 3.61 19.59 -1.98
C GLY A 51 4.38 18.35 -2.46
N LYS A 52 5.20 17.71 -1.63
CA LYS A 52 5.95 16.49 -2.00
C LYS A 52 5.12 15.22 -1.79
N MET A 53 5.38 14.23 -2.64
CA MET A 53 4.83 12.87 -2.49
C MET A 53 5.70 12.09 -1.51
N VAL A 54 5.08 11.45 -0.53
CA VAL A 54 5.76 10.62 0.48
C VAL A 54 5.00 9.33 0.70
N VAL A 55 5.68 8.35 1.29
CA VAL A 55 5.09 7.13 1.83
C VAL A 55 5.19 7.20 3.35
N VAL A 56 4.10 6.94 4.07
CA VAL A 56 4.10 6.80 5.53
C VAL A 56 3.44 5.47 5.91
N GLU A 57 3.92 4.86 6.99
CA GLU A 57 3.35 3.64 7.56
C GLU A 57 2.96 3.89 9.01
N GLY A 58 1.87 3.27 9.46
CA GLY A 58 1.44 3.39 10.84
C GLY A 58 0.11 2.70 11.08
N LYS A 59 -0.53 3.05 12.19
CA LYS A 59 -1.81 2.50 12.62
C LYS A 59 -2.91 3.55 12.52
N ILE A 60 -4.10 3.13 12.08
CA ILE A 60 -5.28 4.01 12.06
C ILE A 60 -5.73 4.25 13.49
N ASP A 61 -5.58 5.48 13.98
CA ASP A 61 -5.90 5.87 15.35
C ASP A 61 -7.35 6.40 15.46
N GLU A 62 -7.73 7.24 14.51
CA GLU A 62 -9.09 7.77 14.37
C GLU A 62 -9.53 7.72 12.91
N GLU A 63 -10.84 7.68 12.68
CA GLU A 63 -11.40 7.65 11.33
C GLU A 63 -12.75 8.35 11.30
N CYS A 64 -13.09 8.90 10.14
CA CYS A 64 -14.42 9.42 9.90
C CYS A 64 -15.44 8.27 9.88
N GLY A 65 -16.60 8.43 10.53
CA GLY A 65 -17.68 7.44 10.46
C GLY A 65 -18.21 7.18 9.03
N SER A 66 -18.05 8.16 8.13
CA SER A 66 -18.36 8.01 6.69
C SER A 66 -17.20 7.50 5.85
N GLY A 67 -16.00 7.36 6.44
CA GLY A 67 -14.82 6.77 5.80
C GLY A 67 -14.05 7.71 4.85
N CYS A 68 -14.27 9.03 4.88
CA CYS A 68 -13.65 9.97 3.93
C CYS A 68 -12.29 10.54 4.35
N TRP A 69 -11.88 10.29 5.60
CA TRP A 69 -10.56 10.63 6.14
C TRP A 69 -10.25 9.74 7.35
N PHE A 70 -8.97 9.68 7.73
CA PHE A 70 -8.51 9.04 8.96
C PHE A 70 -7.23 9.68 9.50
N ILE A 71 -6.88 9.38 10.75
CA ILE A 71 -5.60 9.73 11.38
C ILE A 71 -4.72 8.49 11.38
N VAL A 72 -3.51 8.60 10.85
CA VAL A 72 -2.45 7.59 11.00
C VAL A 72 -1.48 8.03 12.10
N ASN A 73 -1.05 7.08 12.92
CA ASN A 73 -0.07 7.26 13.99
C ASN A 73 1.01 6.18 13.84
N ASP A 74 2.28 6.60 13.79
CA ASP A 74 3.46 5.73 13.69
C ASP A 74 4.23 5.65 15.01
N ASP A 75 3.57 6.00 16.12
CA ASP A 75 4.09 6.17 17.48
C ASP A 75 4.94 7.45 17.71
N THR A 76 5.31 8.16 16.64
CA THR A 76 6.18 9.35 16.71
C THR A 76 5.34 10.62 16.62
N ALA A 77 4.34 10.63 15.74
CA ALA A 77 3.38 11.71 15.58
C ALA A 77 2.10 11.20 14.90
N ARG A 78 1.11 12.09 14.76
CA ARG A 78 -0.19 11.80 14.14
C ARG A 78 -0.34 12.64 12.88
N LEU A 79 -0.81 12.02 11.79
CA LEU A 79 -1.06 12.68 10.50
C LEU A 79 -2.51 12.51 10.06
N TYR A 80 -3.14 13.61 9.65
CA TYR A 80 -4.45 13.59 9.02
C TYR A 80 -4.34 13.20 7.55
N VAL A 81 -5.06 12.16 7.15
CA VAL A 81 -5.07 11.62 5.79
C VAL A 81 -6.44 11.88 5.16
N ASN A 82 -6.48 12.79 4.19
CA ASN A 82 -7.68 13.09 3.41
C ASN A 82 -7.73 12.22 2.14
N ILE A 83 -8.66 11.28 2.09
CA ILE A 83 -8.81 10.37 0.95
C ILE A 83 -10.00 10.74 0.05
N ARG A 84 -10.83 11.69 0.49
CA ARG A 84 -12.01 12.16 -0.24
C ARG A 84 -11.72 12.66 -1.66
N PRO A 85 -10.65 13.45 -1.94
CA PRO A 85 -10.39 13.95 -3.29
C PRO A 85 -10.16 12.84 -4.33
N ASN A 86 -9.75 11.65 -3.88
CA ASN A 86 -9.54 10.49 -4.72
C ASN A 86 -10.77 9.56 -4.80
N ASN A 87 -11.92 10.00 -4.26
CA ASN A 87 -13.15 9.22 -4.16
C ASN A 87 -12.97 7.88 -3.44
N PHE A 88 -12.03 7.81 -2.49
CA PHE A 88 -11.85 6.63 -1.66
C PHE A 88 -12.70 6.71 -0.40
N VAL A 89 -13.16 5.54 0.03
CA VAL A 89 -13.87 5.34 1.29
C VAL A 89 -13.25 4.14 1.97
N ILE A 90 -12.85 4.30 3.22
CA ILE A 90 -12.44 3.17 4.05
C ILE A 90 -13.62 2.67 4.91
N PRO A 91 -13.79 1.35 5.07
CA PRO A 91 -14.64 0.82 6.13
C PRO A 91 -14.03 1.17 7.50
N GLN A 92 -14.78 0.94 8.58
CA GLN A 92 -14.26 1.13 9.94
C GLN A 92 -13.08 0.16 10.20
N LYS A 93 -11.88 0.72 10.27
CA LYS A 93 -10.59 0.02 10.31
C LYS A 93 -9.68 0.56 11.41
N ARG A 94 -10.20 1.34 12.36
CA ARG A 94 -9.44 1.77 13.54
C ARG A 94 -8.66 0.60 14.16
N GLY A 95 -7.38 0.84 14.40
CA GLY A 95 -6.44 -0.14 14.93
C GLY A 95 -5.73 -1.00 13.88
N SER A 96 -6.08 -0.89 12.60
CA SER A 96 -5.38 -1.60 11.52
C SER A 96 -4.10 -0.87 11.12
N ASN A 97 -3.11 -1.62 10.65
CA ASN A 97 -1.92 -1.05 10.02
C ASN A 97 -2.27 -0.56 8.60
N VAL A 98 -1.64 0.54 8.19
CA VAL A 98 -1.85 1.18 6.89
C VAL A 98 -0.53 1.71 6.34
N LYS A 99 -0.41 1.69 5.01
CA LYS A 99 0.64 2.35 4.24
C LYS A 99 -0.02 3.36 3.33
N VAL A 100 0.42 4.61 3.40
CA VAL A 100 -0.20 5.74 2.70
C VAL A 100 0.83 6.36 1.78
N TYR A 101 0.53 6.35 0.47
CA TYR A 101 1.20 7.20 -0.49
C TYR A 101 0.36 8.44 -0.75
N GLY A 102 0.94 9.62 -0.58
CA GLY A 102 0.18 10.86 -0.70
C GLY A 102 1.05 12.10 -0.77
N LYS A 103 0.40 13.19 -1.16
CA LYS A 103 1.00 14.53 -1.19
C LYS A 103 0.85 15.18 0.18
N VAL A 104 1.94 15.63 0.77
CA VAL A 104 1.91 16.44 1.99
C VAL A 104 1.33 17.82 1.69
N THR A 105 0.44 18.31 2.55
CA THR A 105 -0.11 19.67 2.49
C THR A 105 -0.24 20.25 3.89
N THR A 106 0.17 21.50 4.03
CA THR A 106 -0.01 22.33 5.23
C THR A 106 -1.29 23.17 5.18
N SER A 107 -1.92 23.25 4.01
CA SER A 107 -3.20 23.92 3.78
C SER A 107 -4.33 22.87 3.82
N ALA A 108 -5.25 23.01 4.77
CA ALA A 108 -6.46 22.18 4.87
C ALA A 108 -7.61 22.79 4.05
#